data_AF-A0A2E7D0J0-F1
#
_entry.id   AF-A0A2E7D0J0-F1
#
_cell.length_a   1.000
_cell.length_b   1.000
_cell.length_c   1.000
_cell.angle_alpha   90.00
_cell.angle_beta   90.00
_cell.angle_gamma   90.00
#
_symmetry.space_group_name_H-M   'P 1'
#
loop_
_entity.id
_entity.type
_entity.pdbx_description
1 polymer ?
#
loop_
_entity_poly.entity_id
_entity_poly.type
_entity_poly.pdbx_seq_one_letter_code
_entity_poly.pdbx_strand_id
1 'polypeptide(L)'
;MSKLILTRLDNSDELAKQFVAFEKRNPQLGVHVGFRRDCGSTMMRVAQPVVVDSGELKEFVFDGAIANYPNPDVEEDNVNYLDGIREIGVRCEYTDGRDRPRLRVSSIDFEGPFYETWPPASHSNIFIESDHKGDPPVYAREIIRAFATRAYRRPITQAEEATLVKIWKESFSNGGDLRQSIKDVILVILTSPQFLFLIESSETPKPEPLDSHELASKLSYFLWNAAPDSKTLALADRGQLAKSLDSEIERMIKDPRFEQFTSEFGSQWLSLDKFDVVEIDRKRYPKLTRDAKVELRKEPVRFLEHLIRHDLPLRNLVQSDFIVANEVVANYYGLGDRTESGFKFVAIKHDNQNLGGVLSQASILSGLSDGREANPVKRGAWVARKIVAEPPEPPPPNVPELDEDTKHLSLRERLERHRNQPGCAKCHSGIDPWGVPFEAFDAGGLFKNDKKVDARSTLPDKTEVASVNELKQYFARKRIDQVAFSFMKHLTAYAIGRDLTYNEIEFLKEKSVELKAQEYRMQDMIRFVVKSPMFLEK
;
A
#
# COMPACT_ATOMS: atom_id res chain seq x y z
N MET A 1 24.08 -6.21 61.50
CA MET A 1 23.78 -6.70 60.14
C MET A 1 22.43 -6.14 59.73
N SER A 2 22.41 -5.17 58.82
CA SER A 2 21.17 -4.66 58.21
C SER A 2 20.66 -5.69 57.21
N LYS A 3 19.47 -6.26 57.46
CA LYS A 3 18.85 -7.25 56.58
C LYS A 3 17.92 -6.53 55.60
N LEU A 4 18.23 -6.59 54.31
CA LEU A 4 17.33 -6.11 53.27
C LEU A 4 16.23 -7.16 53.07
N ILE A 5 14.97 -6.76 53.24
CA ILE A 5 13.80 -7.61 52.95
C ILE A 5 13.12 -6.99 51.73
N LEU A 6 13.15 -7.73 50.61
CA LEU A 6 12.43 -7.37 49.39
C LEU A 6 11.08 -8.10 49.42
N THR A 7 10.00 -7.35 49.41
CA THR A 7 8.63 -7.90 49.35
C THR A 7 8.04 -7.55 48.00
N ARG A 8 7.46 -8.53 47.32
CA ARG A 8 6.77 -8.31 46.04
C ARG A 8 5.57 -7.38 46.27
N LEU A 9 5.44 -6.36 45.43
CA LEU A 9 4.24 -5.52 45.42
C LEU A 9 3.00 -6.36 45.06
N ASP A 10 1.85 -5.99 45.62
CA ASP A 10 0.59 -6.61 45.24
C ASP A 10 0.32 -6.40 43.74
N ASN A 11 -0.30 -7.37 43.06
CA ASN A 11 -0.57 -7.26 41.62
C ASN A 11 -1.54 -6.11 41.28
N SER A 12 -2.30 -5.61 42.25
CA SER A 12 -3.17 -4.44 42.11
C SER A 12 -2.41 -3.11 42.21
N ASP A 13 -1.16 -3.11 42.68
CA ASP A 13 -0.31 -1.93 42.77
C ASP A 13 0.03 -1.39 41.37
N GLU A 14 0.01 -0.07 41.20
CA GLU A 14 0.28 0.58 39.91
C GLU A 14 1.70 0.29 39.39
N LEU A 15 2.71 0.24 40.27
CA LEU A 15 4.07 -0.10 39.87
C LEU A 15 4.17 -1.58 39.45
N ALA A 16 3.43 -2.47 40.11
CA ALA A 16 3.37 -3.87 39.70
C ALA A 16 2.72 -4.01 38.32
N LYS A 17 1.64 -3.27 38.04
CA LYS A 17 1.00 -3.23 36.71
C LYS A 17 1.93 -2.68 35.64
N GLN A 18 2.64 -1.58 35.93
CA GLN A 18 3.61 -0.98 35.03
C GLN A 18 4.78 -1.93 34.73
N PHE A 19 5.30 -2.61 35.75
CA PHE A 19 6.37 -3.59 35.58
C PHE A 19 5.91 -4.80 34.76
N VAL A 20 4.71 -5.31 35.01
CA VAL A 20 4.13 -6.41 34.21
C VAL A 20 3.89 -5.96 32.76
N ALA A 21 3.45 -4.72 32.53
CA ALA A 21 3.31 -4.18 31.19
C ALA A 21 4.66 -4.05 30.49
N PHE A 22 5.69 -3.56 31.19
CA PHE A 22 7.07 -3.50 30.72
C PHE A 22 7.61 -4.89 30.33
N GLU A 23 7.46 -5.91 31.20
CA GLU A 23 7.97 -7.26 30.95
C GLU A 23 7.29 -7.98 29.78
N LYS A 24 6.06 -7.61 29.41
CA LYS A 24 5.36 -8.17 28.25
C LYS A 24 5.92 -7.69 26.91
N ARG A 25 6.75 -6.65 26.92
CA ARG A 25 7.24 -6.01 25.70
C ARG A 25 8.59 -6.59 25.32
N ASN A 26 8.78 -6.76 24.02
CA ASN A 26 10.02 -7.27 23.47
C ASN A 26 10.76 -6.18 22.68
N PRO A 27 12.09 -6.05 22.83
CA PRO A 27 12.87 -5.22 21.93
C PRO A 27 12.73 -5.69 20.48
N GLN A 28 12.80 -4.73 19.56
CA GLN A 28 12.68 -4.93 18.11
C GLN A 28 14.06 -4.69 17.50
N LEU A 29 14.79 -5.73 17.11
CA LEU A 29 16.10 -5.61 16.50
C LEU A 29 15.96 -5.19 15.04
N GLY A 30 16.55 -4.06 14.66
CA GLY A 30 16.61 -3.58 13.29
C GLY A 30 18.04 -3.34 12.83
N VAL A 31 18.35 -3.76 11.61
CA VAL A 31 19.60 -3.44 10.90
C VAL A 31 19.32 -2.46 9.80
N HIS A 32 20.18 -1.47 9.65
CA HIS A 32 20.06 -0.40 8.66
C HIS A 32 21.37 -0.22 7.92
N VAL A 33 21.30 0.14 6.64
CA VAL A 33 22.45 0.52 5.82
C VAL A 33 22.17 1.86 5.18
N GLY A 34 23.21 2.70 5.09
CA GLY A 34 23.12 4.01 4.48
C GLY A 34 24.44 4.73 4.52
N PHE A 35 24.40 6.05 4.63
CA PHE A 35 25.60 6.88 4.69
C PHE A 35 25.36 8.09 5.59
N ARG A 36 26.46 8.62 6.12
CA ARG A 36 26.46 9.84 6.91
C ARG A 36 26.46 11.05 5.99
N ARG A 37 25.60 12.02 6.32
CA ARG A 37 25.58 13.37 5.72
C ARG A 37 26.12 14.39 6.71
N ASP A 38 26.40 15.60 6.25
CA ASP A 38 26.68 16.77 7.11
C ASP A 38 25.63 17.01 8.20
N CYS A 39 24.36 16.70 7.92
CA CYS A 39 23.26 16.85 8.87
C CYS A 39 22.90 15.57 9.64
N GLY A 40 23.72 14.52 9.54
CA GLY A 40 23.56 13.24 10.23
C GLY A 40 23.32 12.05 9.31
N SER A 41 23.03 10.89 9.91
CA SER A 41 22.88 9.61 9.21
C SER A 41 21.61 9.55 8.38
N THR A 42 21.72 9.14 7.10
CA THR A 42 20.58 8.73 6.29
C THR A 42 20.64 7.24 6.07
N MET A 43 19.73 6.53 6.73
CA MET A 43 19.76 5.08 6.88
C MET A 43 18.45 4.47 6.41
N MET A 44 18.52 3.35 5.71
CA MET A 44 17.35 2.55 5.32
C MET A 44 17.41 1.18 5.99
N ARG A 45 16.25 0.63 6.36
CA ARG A 45 16.16 -0.71 6.95
C ARG A 45 16.65 -1.76 5.96
N VAL A 46 17.39 -2.75 6.46
CA VAL A 46 17.80 -3.92 5.68
C VAL A 46 16.62 -4.85 5.45
N ALA A 47 15.92 -5.18 6.53
CA ALA A 47 14.72 -6.00 6.52
C ALA A 47 13.71 -5.50 7.55
N GLN A 48 12.57 -6.18 7.68
CA GLN A 48 11.64 -5.93 8.77
C GLN A 48 12.33 -6.19 10.12
N PRO A 49 12.09 -5.37 11.15
CA PRO A 49 12.65 -5.62 12.48
C PRO A 49 12.20 -6.97 13.05
N VAL A 50 13.10 -7.65 13.75
CA VAL A 50 12.85 -8.96 14.37
C VAL A 50 12.62 -8.78 15.87
N VAL A 51 11.62 -9.49 16.40
CA VAL A 51 11.32 -9.48 17.83
C VAL A 51 12.37 -10.30 18.58
N VAL A 52 12.97 -9.71 19.62
CA VAL A 52 13.88 -10.42 20.52
C VAL A 52 13.10 -10.79 21.78
N ASP A 53 12.69 -12.06 21.85
CA ASP A 53 11.72 -12.59 22.83
C ASP A 53 12.34 -13.51 23.89
N SER A 54 13.67 -13.61 23.94
CA SER A 54 14.40 -14.47 24.86
C SER A 54 15.52 -13.72 25.57
N GLY A 55 15.76 -14.11 26.82
CA GLY A 55 16.94 -13.69 27.58
C GLY A 55 18.20 -14.50 27.26
N GLU A 56 18.08 -15.59 26.50
CA GLU A 56 19.20 -16.39 26.02
C GLU A 56 19.86 -15.73 24.81
N LEU A 57 21.16 -15.99 24.62
CA LEU A 57 21.88 -15.52 23.44
C LEU A 57 21.32 -16.22 22.20
N LYS A 58 20.74 -15.44 21.29
CA LYS A 58 20.24 -15.91 19.99
C LYS A 58 20.94 -15.15 18.87
N GLU A 59 21.22 -15.86 17.79
CA GLU A 59 21.70 -15.28 16.55
C GLU A 59 20.51 -14.79 15.70
N PHE A 60 20.65 -13.61 15.10
CA PHE A 60 19.67 -13.03 14.19
C PHE A 60 20.38 -12.59 12.92
N VAL A 61 19.92 -13.09 11.77
CA VAL A 61 20.51 -12.81 10.46
C VAL A 61 19.65 -11.81 9.70
N PHE A 62 20.30 -10.81 9.09
CA PHE A 62 19.67 -9.78 8.27
C PHE A 62 20.37 -9.72 6.92
N ASP A 63 19.67 -10.15 5.88
CA ASP A 63 20.22 -10.21 4.52
C ASP A 63 19.71 -9.07 3.65
N GLY A 64 20.60 -8.51 2.82
CA GLY A 64 20.25 -7.47 1.87
C GLY A 64 21.33 -7.27 0.82
N ALA A 65 20.92 -6.93 -0.41
CA ALA A 65 21.87 -6.58 -1.45
C ALA A 65 22.40 -5.16 -1.21
N ILE A 66 23.73 -5.01 -1.07
CA ILE A 66 24.34 -3.71 -0.79
C ILE A 66 24.01 -2.63 -1.84
N ALA A 67 23.74 -3.05 -3.08
CA ALA A 67 23.32 -2.20 -4.19
C ALA A 67 21.91 -1.59 -4.02
N ASN A 68 21.10 -2.10 -3.10
CA ASN A 68 19.78 -1.54 -2.78
C ASN A 68 19.85 -0.29 -1.90
N TYR A 69 21.04 0.08 -1.42
CA TYR A 69 21.26 1.23 -0.55
C TYR A 69 22.09 2.28 -1.29
N PRO A 70 21.92 3.57 -0.95
CA PRO A 70 22.70 4.63 -1.56
C PRO A 70 24.20 4.34 -1.50
N ASN A 71 24.90 4.68 -2.58
CA ASN A 71 26.35 4.56 -2.63
C ASN A 71 26.96 5.73 -1.84
N PRO A 72 27.97 5.51 -0.99
CA PRO A 72 28.77 6.59 -0.44
C PRO A 72 29.35 7.42 -1.60
N ASP A 73 29.21 8.73 -1.50
CA ASP A 73 29.88 9.69 -2.36
C ASP A 73 30.72 10.58 -1.45
N VAL A 74 32.04 10.41 -1.52
CA VAL A 74 33.00 11.13 -0.66
C VAL A 74 33.75 12.09 -1.58
N GLU A 75 33.50 13.38 -1.44
CA GLU A 75 34.28 14.40 -2.16
C GLU A 75 35.70 14.45 -1.58
N GLU A 76 36.71 14.44 -2.47
CA GLU A 76 38.14 14.32 -2.12
C GLU A 76 38.65 15.46 -1.21
N ASP A 77 37.95 16.61 -1.20
CA ASP A 77 38.26 17.81 -0.42
C ASP A 77 37.17 18.21 0.58
N ASN A 78 36.27 17.29 0.98
CA ASN A 78 35.25 17.63 1.97
C ASN A 78 35.88 17.90 3.34
N VAL A 79 35.64 19.10 3.88
CA VAL A 79 36.12 19.53 5.20
C VAL A 79 35.56 18.62 6.32
N ASN A 80 34.40 18.01 6.10
CA ASN A 80 33.82 17.00 6.96
C ASN A 80 34.23 15.60 6.49
N TYR A 81 35.35 15.08 6.98
CA TYR A 81 35.88 13.75 6.65
C TYR A 81 34.93 12.58 6.98
N LEU A 82 33.86 12.83 7.75
CA LEU A 82 32.84 11.82 8.06
C LEU A 82 31.68 11.83 7.06
N ASP A 83 31.55 12.87 6.23
CA ASP A 83 30.53 12.95 5.21
C ASP A 83 30.79 11.93 4.10
N GLY A 84 29.72 11.31 3.61
CA GLY A 84 29.80 10.28 2.59
C GLY A 84 30.26 8.90 3.08
N ILE A 85 30.59 8.70 4.37
CA ILE A 85 30.95 7.36 4.88
C ILE A 85 29.73 6.44 4.92
N ARG A 86 29.88 5.19 4.47
CA ARG A 86 28.85 4.15 4.62
C ARG A 86 28.68 3.78 6.10
N GLU A 87 27.45 3.87 6.58
CA GLU A 87 27.09 3.49 7.95
C GLU A 87 26.23 2.21 7.93
N ILE A 88 26.47 1.34 8.92
CA ILE A 88 25.60 0.21 9.24
C ILE A 88 25.13 0.37 10.68
N GLY A 89 23.82 0.46 10.88
CA GLY A 89 23.21 0.72 12.18
C GLY A 89 22.48 -0.52 12.68
N VAL A 90 22.90 -1.06 13.82
CA VAL A 90 22.20 -2.13 14.53
C VAL A 90 21.58 -1.53 15.80
N ARG A 91 20.25 -1.54 15.91
CA ARG A 91 19.58 -0.86 17.02
C ARG A 91 18.28 -1.54 17.43
N CYS A 92 17.83 -1.23 18.64
CA CYS A 92 16.45 -1.46 19.03
C CYS A 92 15.57 -0.39 18.38
N GLU A 93 14.61 -0.82 17.57
CA GLU A 93 13.72 0.07 16.83
C GLU A 93 12.73 0.79 17.74
N TYR A 94 12.57 2.08 17.46
CA TYR A 94 11.60 2.92 18.12
C TYR A 94 10.18 2.57 17.65
N THR A 95 9.26 2.30 18.57
CA THR A 95 7.83 2.14 18.26
C THR A 95 7.03 3.35 18.76
N ASP A 96 6.88 3.49 20.08
CA ASP A 96 5.89 4.40 20.67
C ASP A 96 6.35 5.13 21.93
N GLY A 97 7.61 4.98 22.32
CA GLY A 97 8.21 5.63 23.49
C GLY A 97 7.86 5.00 24.84
N ARG A 98 6.99 3.99 24.90
CA ARG A 98 6.77 3.22 26.14
C ARG A 98 8.05 2.44 26.51
N ASP A 99 8.25 2.20 27.80
CA ASP A 99 9.42 1.45 28.30
C ASP A 99 9.36 -0.03 27.89
N ARG A 100 10.53 -0.61 27.60
CA ARG A 100 10.69 -2.03 27.26
C ARG A 100 12.05 -2.56 27.75
N PRO A 101 12.21 -3.89 27.90
CA PRO A 101 13.49 -4.49 28.23
C PRO A 101 14.60 -4.05 27.26
N ARG A 102 15.79 -3.80 27.81
CA ARG A 102 16.93 -3.34 27.01
C ARG A 102 17.46 -4.47 26.14
N LEU A 103 17.59 -4.20 24.85
CA LEU A 103 18.32 -5.07 23.93
C LEU A 103 19.80 -5.11 24.33
N ARG A 104 20.34 -6.31 24.54
CA ARG A 104 21.78 -6.54 24.74
C ARG A 104 22.35 -7.19 23.49
N VAL A 105 23.18 -6.46 22.76
CA VAL A 105 23.95 -6.98 21.63
C VAL A 105 25.31 -7.46 22.15
N SER A 106 25.65 -8.73 21.93
CA SER A 106 26.92 -9.32 22.41
C SER A 106 28.05 -9.16 21.39
N SER A 107 27.78 -9.46 20.13
CA SER A 107 28.68 -9.33 18.98
C SER A 107 27.87 -8.96 17.74
N ILE A 108 28.56 -8.45 16.72
CA ILE A 108 28.02 -8.18 15.38
C ILE A 108 29.06 -8.68 14.40
N ASP A 109 28.65 -9.60 13.53
CA ASP A 109 29.50 -10.14 12.46
C ASP A 109 28.93 -9.69 11.09
N PHE A 110 29.83 -9.37 10.17
CA PHE A 110 29.48 -8.96 8.81
C PHE A 110 30.08 -9.95 7.81
N GLU A 111 29.24 -10.56 6.98
CA GLU A 111 29.66 -11.48 5.93
C GLU A 111 29.34 -10.88 4.55
N GLY A 112 30.31 -10.87 3.63
CA GLY A 112 30.13 -10.33 2.29
C GLY A 112 31.37 -10.43 1.41
N PRO A 113 31.22 -10.65 0.08
CA PRO A 113 29.98 -10.99 -0.62
C PRO A 113 29.50 -12.40 -0.25
N PHE A 114 28.23 -12.52 0.15
CA PHE A 114 27.62 -13.80 0.52
C PHE A 114 26.81 -14.37 -0.64
N TYR A 115 27.02 -15.65 -0.93
CA TYR A 115 26.26 -16.40 -1.93
C TYR A 115 25.81 -17.73 -1.30
N GLU A 116 24.54 -17.85 -0.90
CA GLU A 116 23.99 -19.11 -0.33
C GLU A 116 24.26 -20.33 -1.21
N THR A 117 24.17 -20.12 -2.52
CA THR A 117 24.47 -21.10 -3.55
C THR A 117 25.27 -20.44 -4.66
N TRP A 118 26.22 -21.19 -5.24
CA TRP A 118 26.94 -20.76 -6.42
C TRP A 118 26.66 -21.70 -7.59
N PRO A 119 26.18 -21.20 -8.73
CA PRO A 119 25.82 -19.80 -9.01
C PRO A 119 24.56 -19.32 -8.25
N PRO A 120 24.42 -18.01 -7.97
CA PRO A 120 23.25 -17.47 -7.27
C PRO A 120 21.96 -17.64 -8.09
N ALA A 121 20.81 -17.55 -7.42
CA ALA A 121 19.49 -17.64 -8.06
C ALA A 121 19.31 -16.70 -9.27
N SER A 122 19.86 -15.48 -9.20
CA SER A 122 19.83 -14.53 -10.33
C SER A 122 20.56 -15.07 -11.58
N HIS A 123 21.59 -15.89 -11.39
CA HIS A 123 22.31 -16.55 -12.48
C HIS A 123 21.57 -17.81 -12.96
N SER A 124 21.21 -18.72 -12.06
CA SER A 124 20.57 -19.99 -12.42
C SER A 124 19.16 -19.82 -13.00
N ASN A 125 18.46 -18.73 -12.65
CA ASN A 125 17.19 -18.38 -13.27
C ASN A 125 17.33 -17.99 -14.76
N ILE A 126 18.50 -17.54 -15.18
CA ILE A 126 18.80 -17.20 -16.58
C ILE A 126 19.50 -18.37 -17.28
N PHE A 127 20.62 -18.83 -16.74
CA PHE A 127 21.41 -19.94 -17.26
C PHE A 127 20.91 -21.26 -16.67
N ILE A 128 19.80 -21.75 -17.22
CA ILE A 128 19.11 -22.96 -16.78
C ILE A 128 20.00 -24.22 -16.88
N GLU A 129 19.70 -25.24 -16.10
CA GLU A 129 20.33 -26.55 -16.26
C GLU A 129 19.92 -27.21 -17.59
N SER A 130 20.89 -27.79 -18.29
CA SER A 130 20.69 -28.46 -19.58
C SER A 130 21.89 -29.37 -19.89
N ASP A 131 21.60 -30.53 -20.48
CA ASP A 131 22.63 -31.45 -20.99
C ASP A 131 23.37 -30.86 -22.20
N HIS A 132 22.81 -29.83 -22.84
CA HIS A 132 23.37 -29.16 -24.01
C HIS A 132 24.31 -28.01 -23.69
N LYS A 133 24.71 -27.81 -22.42
CA LYS A 133 25.66 -26.73 -22.01
C LYS A 133 26.96 -26.71 -22.82
N GLY A 134 27.40 -27.86 -23.35
CA GLY A 134 28.57 -27.98 -24.22
C GLY A 134 28.36 -27.57 -25.68
N ASP A 135 27.13 -27.30 -26.10
CA ASP A 135 26.73 -26.85 -27.45
C ASP A 135 26.11 -25.44 -27.34
N PRO A 136 26.92 -24.36 -27.51
CA PRO A 136 26.45 -23.00 -27.28
C PRO A 136 25.22 -22.60 -28.12
N PRO A 137 25.13 -22.93 -29.43
CA PRO A 137 23.92 -22.69 -30.21
C PRO A 137 22.65 -23.33 -29.65
N VAL A 138 22.71 -24.59 -29.20
CA VAL A 138 21.54 -25.29 -28.66
C VAL A 138 21.18 -24.73 -27.29
N TYR A 139 22.16 -24.56 -26.41
CA TYR A 139 21.95 -24.06 -25.06
C TYR A 139 21.42 -22.62 -25.04
N ALA A 140 21.97 -21.74 -25.90
CA ALA A 140 21.49 -20.37 -26.01
C ALA A 140 20.01 -20.32 -26.42
N ARG A 141 19.59 -21.17 -27.36
CA ARG A 141 18.19 -21.26 -27.78
C ARG A 141 17.27 -21.66 -26.61
N GLU A 142 17.68 -22.62 -25.79
CA GLU A 142 16.92 -23.05 -24.61
C GLU A 142 16.79 -21.92 -23.57
N ILE A 143 17.89 -21.21 -23.27
CA ILE A 143 17.89 -20.05 -22.36
C ILE A 143 16.94 -18.97 -22.89
N ILE A 144 17.08 -18.61 -24.18
CA ILE A 144 16.29 -17.56 -24.82
C ILE A 144 14.81 -17.92 -24.76
N ARG A 145 14.44 -19.16 -25.09
CA ARG A 145 13.06 -19.63 -25.04
C ARG A 145 12.50 -19.58 -23.61
N ALA A 146 13.24 -20.08 -22.63
CA ALA A 146 12.82 -20.11 -21.24
C ALA A 146 12.64 -18.68 -20.69
N PHE A 147 13.60 -17.79 -20.95
CA PHE A 147 13.53 -16.41 -20.47
C PHE A 147 12.42 -15.62 -21.16
N ALA A 148 12.35 -15.66 -22.49
CA ALA A 148 11.37 -14.90 -23.26
C ALA A 148 9.94 -15.38 -23.00
N THR A 149 9.71 -16.68 -22.79
CA THR A 149 8.38 -17.21 -22.43
C THR A 149 7.88 -16.63 -21.10
N ARG A 150 8.77 -16.51 -20.10
CA ARG A 150 8.43 -15.87 -18.82
C ARG A 150 8.23 -14.36 -18.98
N ALA A 151 9.11 -13.71 -19.73
CA ALA A 151 9.07 -12.26 -19.95
C ALA A 151 7.81 -11.82 -20.71
N TYR A 152 7.41 -12.58 -21.73
CA TYR A 152 6.22 -12.28 -22.54
C TYR A 152 4.96 -12.93 -21.98
N ARG A 153 5.10 -13.75 -20.93
CA ARG A 153 4.00 -14.38 -20.17
C ARG A 153 3.12 -15.32 -21.00
N ARG A 154 3.69 -15.81 -22.10
CA ARG A 154 3.13 -16.81 -23.01
C ARG A 154 4.26 -17.54 -23.73
N PRO A 155 4.02 -18.74 -24.28
CA PRO A 155 4.92 -19.35 -25.24
C PRO A 155 5.27 -18.36 -26.36
N ILE A 156 6.57 -18.19 -26.62
CA ILE A 156 7.03 -17.37 -27.74
C ILE A 156 6.71 -18.06 -29.07
N THR A 157 6.39 -17.26 -30.08
CA THR A 157 6.20 -17.77 -31.44
C THR A 157 7.54 -18.20 -32.06
N GLN A 158 7.48 -19.04 -33.09
CA GLN A 158 8.67 -19.47 -33.82
C GLN A 158 9.42 -18.28 -34.48
N ALA A 159 8.68 -17.25 -34.92
CA ALA A 159 9.26 -16.04 -35.51
C ALA A 159 9.98 -15.17 -34.46
N GLU A 160 9.39 -15.00 -33.28
CA GLU A 160 10.02 -14.32 -32.15
C GLU A 160 11.31 -15.04 -31.73
N GLU A 161 11.25 -16.37 -31.58
CA GLU A 161 12.42 -17.17 -31.23
C GLU A 161 13.53 -17.04 -32.29
N ALA A 162 13.19 -17.17 -33.57
CA ALA A 162 14.17 -17.06 -34.65
C ALA A 162 14.87 -15.68 -34.67
N THR A 163 14.11 -14.61 -34.38
CA THR A 163 14.64 -13.25 -34.30
C THR A 163 15.62 -13.10 -33.13
N LEU A 164 15.24 -13.57 -31.94
CA LEU A 164 16.09 -13.49 -30.74
C LEU A 164 17.35 -14.35 -30.89
N VAL A 165 17.24 -15.55 -31.45
CA VAL A 165 18.39 -16.43 -31.75
C VAL A 165 19.30 -15.80 -32.80
N LYS A 166 18.77 -15.07 -33.78
CA LYS A 166 19.60 -14.34 -34.75
C LYS A 166 20.44 -13.27 -34.07
N ILE A 167 19.85 -12.47 -33.17
CA ILE A 167 20.56 -11.45 -32.39
C ILE A 167 21.67 -12.09 -31.55
N TRP A 168 21.36 -13.22 -30.91
CA TRP A 168 22.37 -13.99 -30.18
C TRP A 168 23.54 -14.41 -31.08
N LYS A 169 23.25 -14.98 -32.27
CA LYS A 169 24.28 -15.42 -33.22
C LYS A 169 25.17 -14.27 -33.68
N GLU A 170 24.61 -13.11 -33.95
CA GLU A 170 25.35 -11.91 -34.36
C GLU A 170 26.27 -11.42 -33.23
N SER A 171 25.76 -11.29 -32.01
CA SER A 171 26.57 -10.92 -30.85
C SER A 171 27.68 -11.95 -30.58
N PHE A 172 27.34 -13.25 -30.62
CA PHE A 172 28.27 -14.33 -30.32
C PHE A 172 29.38 -14.45 -31.37
N SER A 173 29.05 -14.23 -32.65
CA SER A 173 30.06 -14.25 -33.72
C SER A 173 31.06 -13.10 -33.61
N ASN A 174 30.65 -11.96 -33.03
CA ASN A 174 31.51 -10.79 -32.87
C ASN A 174 32.43 -10.91 -31.64
N GLY A 175 31.91 -11.44 -30.52
CA GLY A 175 32.63 -11.42 -29.23
C GLY A 175 33.09 -12.78 -28.71
N GLY A 176 32.50 -13.89 -29.17
CA GLY A 176 32.78 -15.25 -28.68
C GLY A 176 32.36 -15.55 -27.23
N ASP A 177 31.79 -14.58 -26.49
CA ASP A 177 31.36 -14.75 -25.10
C ASP A 177 29.85 -15.05 -25.03
N LEU A 178 29.52 -16.30 -24.69
CA LEU A 178 28.14 -16.76 -24.53
C LEU A 178 27.35 -15.91 -23.53
N ARG A 179 27.96 -15.55 -22.39
CA ARG A 179 27.25 -14.82 -21.33
C ARG A 179 26.91 -13.41 -21.78
N GLN A 180 27.85 -12.74 -22.44
CA GLN A 180 27.60 -11.40 -22.96
C GLN A 180 26.54 -11.43 -24.07
N SER A 181 26.61 -12.40 -24.99
CA SER A 181 25.61 -12.52 -26.05
C SER A 181 24.20 -12.85 -25.55
N ILE A 182 24.07 -13.63 -24.46
CA ILE A 182 22.78 -13.84 -23.79
C ILE A 182 22.29 -12.55 -23.13
N LYS A 183 23.16 -11.76 -22.50
CA LYS A 183 22.79 -10.45 -21.93
C LYS A 183 22.23 -9.51 -23.00
N ASP A 184 22.85 -9.46 -24.16
CA ASP A 184 22.40 -8.60 -25.27
C ASP A 184 20.99 -8.99 -25.74
N VAL A 185 20.70 -10.29 -25.80
CA VAL A 185 19.36 -10.79 -26.16
C VAL A 185 18.34 -10.48 -25.07
N ILE A 186 18.70 -10.64 -23.79
CA ILE A 186 17.84 -10.29 -22.66
C ILE A 186 17.50 -8.80 -22.68
N LEU A 187 18.47 -7.93 -23.01
CA LEU A 187 18.21 -6.50 -23.18
C LEU A 187 17.15 -6.25 -24.25
N VAL A 188 17.22 -6.93 -25.39
CA VAL A 188 16.20 -6.83 -26.45
C VAL A 188 14.83 -7.32 -25.96
N ILE A 189 14.79 -8.44 -25.22
CA ILE A 189 13.54 -8.96 -24.64
C ILE A 189 12.92 -7.93 -23.68
N LEU A 190 13.70 -7.37 -22.77
CA LEU A 190 13.25 -6.43 -21.73
C LEU A 190 12.91 -5.03 -22.27
N THR A 191 13.28 -4.73 -23.52
CA THR A 191 12.92 -3.48 -24.21
C THR A 191 11.85 -3.68 -25.27
N SER A 192 11.36 -4.92 -25.44
CA SER A 192 10.34 -5.23 -26.43
C SER A 192 8.93 -4.80 -25.97
N PRO A 193 8.03 -4.46 -26.90
CA PRO A 193 6.62 -4.22 -26.57
C PRO A 193 5.96 -5.40 -25.83
N GLN A 194 6.34 -6.62 -26.20
CA GLN A 194 5.82 -7.86 -25.59
C GLN A 194 6.17 -8.00 -24.11
N PHE A 195 7.23 -7.33 -23.64
CA PHE A 195 7.58 -7.24 -22.22
C PHE A 195 6.96 -6.00 -21.54
N LEU A 196 7.06 -4.83 -22.17
CA LEU A 196 6.68 -3.54 -21.61
C LEU A 196 5.16 -3.36 -21.46
N PHE A 197 4.36 -4.01 -22.31
CA PHE A 197 2.90 -3.92 -22.31
C PHE A 197 2.26 -5.28 -22.04
N LEU A 198 1.04 -5.25 -21.50
CA LEU A 198 0.11 -6.37 -21.55
C LEU A 198 -0.63 -6.27 -22.89
N ILE A 199 -0.19 -7.06 -23.86
CA ILE A 199 -0.75 -7.02 -25.21
C ILE A 199 -1.94 -7.98 -25.28
N GLU A 200 -3.12 -7.42 -25.55
CA GLU A 200 -4.34 -8.14 -25.88
C GLU A 200 -4.56 -7.98 -27.40
N SER A 201 -4.42 -9.07 -28.17
CA SER A 201 -4.45 -8.98 -29.64
C SER A 201 -5.84 -9.29 -30.17
N SER A 202 -6.56 -8.27 -30.66
CA SER A 202 -7.91 -8.46 -31.19
C SER A 202 -7.93 -8.66 -32.71
N GLU A 203 -8.71 -9.64 -33.19
CA GLU A 203 -8.92 -9.84 -34.64
C GLU A 203 -9.95 -8.85 -35.21
N THR A 204 -10.86 -8.37 -34.37
CA THR A 204 -11.94 -7.47 -34.77
C THR A 204 -12.10 -6.28 -33.81
N PRO A 205 -12.79 -5.21 -34.21
CA PRO A 205 -13.15 -4.11 -33.29
C PRO A 205 -14.28 -4.47 -32.31
N LYS A 206 -14.84 -5.68 -32.38
CA LYS A 206 -15.91 -6.12 -31.47
C LYS A 206 -15.30 -6.78 -30.24
N PRO A 207 -15.96 -6.70 -29.07
CA PRO A 207 -15.51 -7.42 -27.89
C PRO A 207 -15.36 -8.91 -28.17
N GLU A 208 -14.23 -9.47 -27.79
CA GLU A 208 -13.94 -10.90 -27.89
C GLU A 208 -13.28 -11.42 -26.62
N PRO A 209 -13.48 -12.70 -26.25
CA PRO A 209 -12.87 -13.26 -25.06
C PRO A 209 -11.34 -13.20 -25.11
N LEU A 210 -10.72 -12.90 -23.98
CA LEU A 210 -9.28 -13.04 -23.79
C LEU A 210 -8.85 -14.49 -24.01
N ASP A 211 -7.68 -14.66 -24.60
CA ASP A 211 -7.03 -15.97 -24.61
C ASP A 211 -6.57 -16.36 -23.20
N SER A 212 -6.18 -17.63 -23.03
CA SER A 212 -5.84 -18.16 -21.70
C SER A 212 -4.59 -17.52 -21.09
N HIS A 213 -3.61 -17.10 -21.89
CA HIS A 213 -2.38 -16.45 -21.44
C HIS A 213 -2.57 -14.95 -21.20
N GLU A 214 -3.40 -14.29 -22.02
CA GLU A 214 -3.89 -12.93 -21.79
C GLU A 214 -4.62 -12.86 -20.46
N LEU A 215 -5.57 -13.77 -20.21
CA LEU A 215 -6.30 -13.86 -18.94
C LEU A 215 -5.37 -14.13 -17.75
N ALA A 216 -4.40 -15.05 -17.89
CA ALA A 216 -3.40 -15.31 -16.86
C ALA A 216 -2.61 -14.05 -16.49
N SER A 217 -2.17 -13.31 -17.52
CA SER A 217 -1.42 -12.07 -17.36
C SER A 217 -2.28 -11.00 -16.68
N LYS A 218 -3.48 -10.72 -17.20
CA LYS A 218 -4.39 -9.71 -16.63
C LYS A 218 -4.75 -10.01 -15.18
N LEU A 219 -5.06 -11.27 -14.86
CA LEU A 219 -5.35 -11.71 -13.49
C LEU A 219 -4.16 -11.51 -12.54
N SER A 220 -2.95 -11.86 -12.98
CA SER A 220 -1.73 -11.70 -12.18
C SER A 220 -1.33 -10.25 -11.95
N TYR A 221 -1.46 -9.38 -12.96
CA TYR A 221 -1.19 -7.96 -12.77
C TYR A 221 -2.26 -7.30 -11.90
N PHE A 222 -3.52 -7.70 -12.03
CA PHE A 222 -4.58 -7.21 -11.15
C PHE A 222 -4.33 -7.59 -9.68
N LEU A 223 -4.07 -8.86 -9.37
CA LEU A 223 -4.01 -9.34 -7.98
C LEU A 223 -2.61 -9.30 -7.37
N TRP A 224 -1.54 -9.22 -8.15
CA TRP A 224 -0.15 -9.23 -7.67
C TRP A 224 0.74 -8.12 -8.19
N ASN A 225 0.33 -7.29 -9.17
CA ASN A 225 1.21 -6.36 -9.88
C ASN A 225 2.50 -7.01 -10.43
N ALA A 226 2.42 -8.30 -10.75
CA ALA A 226 3.56 -9.11 -11.16
C ALA A 226 3.13 -10.17 -12.16
N ALA A 227 4.10 -10.71 -12.90
CA ALA A 227 3.87 -11.79 -13.86
C ALA A 227 3.21 -13.02 -13.22
N PRO A 228 2.41 -13.80 -13.99
CA PRO A 228 1.80 -15.02 -13.51
C PRO A 228 2.89 -16.04 -13.15
N ASP A 229 2.65 -16.82 -12.11
CA ASP A 229 3.56 -17.90 -11.75
C ASP A 229 3.41 -19.11 -12.68
N SER A 230 4.32 -20.08 -12.53
CA SER A 230 4.33 -21.29 -13.34
C SER A 230 3.03 -22.09 -13.21
N LYS A 231 2.35 -22.04 -12.06
CA LYS A 231 1.06 -22.73 -11.86
C LYS A 231 -0.04 -22.09 -12.71
N THR A 232 -0.17 -20.76 -12.67
CA THR A 232 -1.16 -20.03 -13.48
C THR A 232 -0.87 -20.17 -14.97
N LEU A 233 0.40 -20.06 -15.39
CA LEU A 233 0.80 -20.30 -16.79
C LEU A 233 0.48 -21.73 -17.24
N ALA A 234 0.74 -22.75 -16.42
CA ALA A 234 0.42 -24.13 -16.77
C ALA A 234 -1.10 -24.38 -16.87
N LEU A 235 -1.94 -23.64 -16.11
CA LEU A 235 -3.39 -23.68 -16.29
C LEU A 235 -3.82 -23.02 -17.60
N ALA A 236 -3.13 -21.95 -18.00
CA ALA A 236 -3.35 -21.29 -19.28
C ALA A 236 -2.95 -22.19 -20.46
N ASP A 237 -1.77 -22.82 -20.38
CA ASP A 237 -1.27 -23.77 -21.39
C ASP A 237 -2.26 -24.93 -21.66
N ARG A 238 -2.99 -25.37 -20.63
CA ARG A 238 -3.99 -26.44 -20.73
C ARG A 238 -5.41 -25.95 -21.07
N GLY A 239 -5.62 -24.64 -21.21
CA GLY A 239 -6.97 -24.06 -21.41
C GLY A 239 -7.92 -24.31 -20.23
N GLN A 240 -7.37 -24.49 -19.01
CA GLN A 240 -8.13 -24.82 -17.80
C GLN A 240 -8.34 -23.63 -16.86
N LEU A 241 -7.66 -22.50 -17.13
CA LEU A 241 -7.68 -21.33 -16.25
C LEU A 241 -9.10 -20.77 -16.03
N ALA A 242 -9.87 -20.57 -17.10
CA ALA A 242 -11.24 -20.04 -17.00
C ALA A 242 -12.16 -20.91 -16.13
N LYS A 243 -11.98 -22.25 -16.16
CA LYS A 243 -12.74 -23.19 -15.32
C LYS A 243 -12.28 -23.19 -13.85
N SER A 244 -11.07 -22.72 -13.59
CA SER A 244 -10.41 -22.73 -12.27
C SER A 244 -10.29 -21.32 -11.68
N LEU A 245 -11.05 -20.35 -12.20
CA LEU A 245 -10.84 -18.93 -11.90
C LEU A 245 -11.06 -18.62 -10.42
N ASP A 246 -12.09 -19.19 -9.79
CA ASP A 246 -12.38 -18.98 -8.37
C ASP A 246 -11.25 -19.48 -7.46
N SER A 247 -10.71 -20.67 -7.74
CA SER A 247 -9.63 -21.25 -6.93
C SER A 247 -8.30 -20.53 -7.15
N GLU A 248 -8.05 -20.01 -8.36
CA GLU A 248 -6.89 -19.17 -8.61
C GLU A 248 -7.03 -17.79 -7.95
N ILE A 249 -8.19 -17.13 -7.98
CA ILE A 249 -8.42 -15.87 -7.24
C ILE A 249 -8.16 -16.08 -5.74
N GLU A 250 -8.72 -17.14 -5.14
CA GLU A 250 -8.54 -17.42 -3.72
C GLU A 250 -7.07 -17.67 -3.36
N ARG A 251 -6.36 -18.43 -4.20
CA ARG A 251 -4.92 -18.68 -4.04
C ARG A 251 -4.13 -17.38 -4.10
N MET A 252 -4.42 -16.53 -5.08
CA MET A 252 -3.70 -15.28 -5.30
C MET A 252 -3.93 -14.29 -4.16
N ILE A 253 -5.13 -14.21 -3.61
CA ILE A 253 -5.43 -13.39 -2.41
C ILE A 253 -4.68 -13.88 -1.17
N LYS A 254 -4.42 -15.19 -1.05
CA LYS A 254 -3.65 -15.76 0.08
C LYS A 254 -2.14 -15.57 -0.07
N ASP A 255 -1.64 -15.43 -1.29
CA ASP A 255 -0.21 -15.24 -1.57
C ASP A 255 0.34 -13.92 -0.97
N PRO A 256 1.60 -13.89 -0.50
CA PRO A 256 2.23 -12.65 -0.02
C PRO A 256 2.28 -11.54 -1.07
N ARG A 257 2.38 -11.86 -2.37
CA ARG A 257 2.40 -10.87 -3.46
C ARG A 257 1.10 -10.06 -3.57
N PHE A 258 0.00 -10.54 -2.99
CA PHE A 258 -1.26 -9.78 -2.90
C PHE A 258 -1.10 -8.43 -2.21
N GLU A 259 -0.10 -8.31 -1.32
CA GLU A 259 0.24 -7.02 -0.70
C GLU A 259 0.53 -5.95 -1.76
N GLN A 260 1.20 -6.30 -2.87
CA GLN A 260 1.55 -5.36 -3.93
C GLN A 260 0.30 -4.75 -4.58
N PHE A 261 -0.73 -5.55 -4.84
CA PHE A 261 -2.03 -5.06 -5.29
C PHE A 261 -2.62 -4.08 -4.29
N THR A 262 -2.76 -4.49 -3.03
CA THR A 262 -3.42 -3.65 -2.02
C THR A 262 -2.66 -2.35 -1.76
N SER A 263 -1.32 -2.37 -1.86
CA SER A 263 -0.46 -1.20 -1.71
C SER A 263 -0.69 -0.18 -2.83
N GLU A 264 -0.62 -0.63 -4.09
CA GLU A 264 -0.78 0.24 -5.26
C GLU A 264 -2.23 0.73 -5.39
N PHE A 265 -3.19 -0.19 -5.41
CA PHE A 265 -4.61 0.16 -5.52
C PHE A 265 -5.06 1.04 -4.35
N GLY A 266 -4.75 0.65 -3.10
CA GLY A 266 -5.13 1.40 -1.90
C GLY A 266 -4.51 2.80 -1.88
N SER A 267 -3.24 2.94 -2.26
CA SER A 267 -2.57 4.25 -2.31
C SER A 267 -3.18 5.18 -3.35
N GLN A 268 -3.44 4.69 -4.56
CA GLN A 268 -3.99 5.49 -5.66
C GLN A 268 -5.47 5.83 -5.43
N TRP A 269 -6.28 4.84 -5.02
CA TRP A 269 -7.70 5.03 -4.77
C TRP A 269 -7.94 6.05 -3.64
N LEU A 270 -7.25 5.89 -2.50
CA LEU A 270 -7.43 6.75 -1.33
C LEU A 270 -6.59 8.04 -1.40
N SER A 271 -5.80 8.24 -2.45
CA SER A 271 -4.96 9.43 -2.68
C SER A 271 -3.97 9.69 -1.53
N LEU A 272 -3.26 8.63 -1.13
CA LEU A 272 -2.31 8.69 -0.02
C LEU A 272 -1.05 9.50 -0.34
N ASP A 273 -0.80 9.81 -1.62
CA ASP A 273 0.22 10.77 -2.07
C ASP A 273 0.07 12.14 -1.39
N LYS A 274 -1.18 12.53 -1.08
CA LYS A 274 -1.47 13.79 -0.38
C LYS A 274 -0.88 13.83 1.02
N PHE A 275 -0.80 12.68 1.70
CA PHE A 275 -0.15 12.57 2.99
C PHE A 275 1.37 12.68 2.87
N ASP A 276 1.93 12.16 1.78
CA ASP A 276 3.38 12.19 1.55
C ASP A 276 3.87 13.64 1.38
N VAL A 277 3.11 14.47 0.65
CA VAL A 277 3.49 15.85 0.31
C VAL A 277 2.98 16.94 1.27
N VAL A 278 1.99 16.67 2.12
CA VAL A 278 1.50 17.69 3.06
C VAL A 278 2.57 18.01 4.12
N GLU A 279 2.86 19.30 4.27
CA GLU A 279 3.78 19.82 5.29
C GLU A 279 3.01 20.22 6.54
N ILE A 280 3.05 19.34 7.54
CA ILE A 280 2.35 19.52 8.80
C ILE A 280 3.16 20.41 9.74
N ASP A 281 2.50 21.37 10.40
CA ASP A 281 3.11 22.19 11.45
C ASP A 281 3.50 21.31 12.65
N ARG A 282 4.78 20.91 12.68
CA ARG A 282 5.33 20.01 13.70
C ARG A 282 5.25 20.56 15.12
N LYS A 283 5.17 21.89 15.30
CA LYS A 283 4.99 22.49 16.62
C LYS A 283 3.56 22.30 17.11
N ARG A 284 2.58 22.40 16.21
CA ARG A 284 1.15 22.15 16.51
C ARG A 284 0.84 20.67 16.67
N TYR A 285 1.50 19.80 15.89
CA TYR A 285 1.23 18.37 15.84
C TYR A 285 2.47 17.51 16.15
N PRO A 286 3.03 17.60 17.37
CA PRO A 286 4.31 16.96 17.72
C PRO A 286 4.25 15.42 17.73
N LYS A 287 3.05 14.83 17.84
CA LYS A 287 2.86 13.38 17.77
C LYS A 287 3.07 12.81 16.38
N LEU A 288 2.90 13.62 15.32
CA LEU A 288 3.10 13.19 13.95
C LEU A 288 4.58 13.27 13.58
N THR A 289 5.38 12.43 14.23
CA THR A 289 6.82 12.32 13.97
C THR A 289 7.07 11.70 12.59
N ARG A 290 8.32 11.77 12.11
CA ARG A 290 8.72 11.09 10.87
C ARG A 290 8.41 9.59 10.91
N ASP A 291 8.70 8.95 12.03
CA ASP A 291 8.50 7.50 12.19
C ASP A 291 7.01 7.15 12.26
N ALA A 292 6.20 7.98 12.94
CA ALA A 292 4.75 7.84 12.94
C ALA A 292 4.15 8.01 11.53
N LYS A 293 4.64 8.99 10.75
CA LYS A 293 4.20 9.24 9.37
C LYS A 293 4.42 7.99 8.49
N VAL A 294 5.57 7.33 8.59
CA VAL A 294 5.89 6.12 7.83
C VAL A 294 4.91 4.98 8.12
N GLU A 295 4.56 4.76 9.39
CA GLU A 295 3.66 3.67 9.76
C GLU A 295 2.18 4.02 9.51
N LEU A 296 1.76 5.26 9.76
CA LEU A 296 0.40 5.74 9.46
C LEU A 296 0.09 5.69 7.95
N ARG A 297 1.09 5.87 7.09
CA ARG A 297 0.96 5.76 5.63
C ARG A 297 0.59 4.34 5.18
N LYS A 298 0.95 3.32 5.95
CA LYS A 298 0.66 1.90 5.68
C LYS A 298 -0.73 1.48 6.17
N GLU A 299 -1.28 2.17 7.16
CA GLU A 299 -2.54 1.80 7.81
C GLU A 299 -3.70 1.58 6.81
N PRO A 300 -4.01 2.47 5.85
CA PRO A 300 -5.14 2.27 4.96
C PRO A 300 -4.98 1.04 4.06
N VAL A 301 -3.75 0.78 3.60
CA VAL A 301 -3.40 -0.38 2.79
C VAL A 301 -3.57 -1.67 3.60
N ARG A 302 -3.03 -1.72 4.82
CA ARG A 302 -3.13 -2.89 5.70
C ARG A 302 -4.56 -3.15 6.15
N PHE A 303 -5.35 -2.10 6.36
CA PHE A 303 -6.77 -2.21 6.64
C PHE A 303 -7.52 -2.83 5.45
N LEU A 304 -7.33 -2.31 4.24
CA LEU A 304 -7.94 -2.85 3.03
C LEU A 304 -7.55 -4.32 2.79
N GLU A 305 -6.26 -4.63 2.91
CA GLU A 305 -5.74 -5.99 2.82
C GLU A 305 -6.43 -6.92 3.82
N HIS A 306 -6.56 -6.48 5.08
CA HIS A 306 -7.24 -7.26 6.11
C HIS A 306 -8.71 -7.53 5.75
N LEU A 307 -9.44 -6.51 5.28
CA LEU A 307 -10.83 -6.67 4.87
C LEU A 307 -10.97 -7.70 3.74
N ILE A 308 -10.08 -7.67 2.75
CA ILE A 308 -10.14 -8.60 1.61
C ILE A 308 -9.72 -10.02 1.99
N ARG A 309 -8.59 -10.18 2.68
CA ARG A 309 -8.08 -11.51 3.05
C ARG A 309 -9.04 -12.27 3.96
N HIS A 310 -9.75 -11.56 4.85
CA HIS A 310 -10.74 -12.15 5.76
C HIS A 310 -12.16 -12.14 5.20
N ASP A 311 -12.33 -11.72 3.94
CA ASP A 311 -13.61 -11.64 3.25
C ASP A 311 -14.69 -10.91 4.08
N LEU A 312 -14.34 -9.75 4.64
CA LEU A 312 -15.27 -9.00 5.47
C LEU A 312 -16.30 -8.27 4.61
N PRO A 313 -17.52 -8.02 5.12
CA PRO A 313 -18.50 -7.19 4.43
C PRO A 313 -17.99 -5.76 4.19
N LEU A 314 -18.28 -5.17 3.03
CA LEU A 314 -17.83 -3.83 2.62
C LEU A 314 -18.15 -2.74 3.66
N ARG A 315 -19.23 -2.87 4.43
CA ARG A 315 -19.59 -1.88 5.47
C ARG A 315 -18.43 -1.55 6.42
N ASN A 316 -17.51 -2.50 6.66
CA ASN A 316 -16.33 -2.28 7.51
C ASN A 316 -15.40 -1.20 6.95
N LEU A 317 -15.41 -0.97 5.63
CA LEU A 317 -14.65 0.09 4.98
C LEU A 317 -15.00 1.47 5.56
N VAL A 318 -16.29 1.72 5.83
CA VAL A 318 -16.78 3.01 6.34
C VAL A 318 -17.05 2.97 7.84
N GLN A 319 -17.39 1.81 8.40
CA GLN A 319 -17.67 1.65 9.82
C GLN A 319 -17.26 0.26 10.31
N SER A 320 -16.19 0.20 11.11
CA SER A 320 -15.71 -1.01 11.80
C SER A 320 -15.61 -0.80 13.31
N ASP A 321 -15.71 -1.88 14.09
CA ASP A 321 -15.46 -1.92 15.54
C ASP A 321 -13.98 -2.21 15.88
N PHE A 322 -13.13 -2.23 14.84
CA PHE A 322 -11.70 -2.43 14.93
C PHE A 322 -10.94 -1.48 13.99
N ILE A 323 -9.68 -1.24 14.32
CA ILE A 323 -8.67 -0.71 13.40
C ILE A 323 -7.65 -1.80 13.08
N VAL A 324 -6.84 -1.62 12.03
CA VAL A 324 -5.70 -2.48 11.76
C VAL A 324 -4.45 -1.65 11.93
N ALA A 325 -3.70 -1.92 13.00
CA ALA A 325 -2.61 -1.08 13.45
C ALA A 325 -1.45 -1.91 14.01
N ASN A 326 -0.24 -1.40 13.87
CA ASN A 326 0.91 -1.81 14.67
C ASN A 326 1.03 -0.94 15.93
N GLU A 327 2.06 -1.13 16.77
CA GLU A 327 2.21 -0.34 18.00
C GLU A 327 2.28 1.17 17.75
N VAL A 328 2.98 1.60 16.69
CA VAL A 328 3.17 3.01 16.36
C VAL A 328 1.82 3.67 16.05
N VAL A 329 1.05 3.03 15.16
CA VAL A 329 -0.28 3.50 14.75
C VAL A 329 -1.27 3.43 15.91
N ALA A 330 -1.27 2.34 16.68
CA ALA A 330 -2.14 2.17 17.83
C ALA A 330 -1.88 3.26 18.88
N ASN A 331 -0.61 3.55 19.19
CA ASN A 331 -0.24 4.62 20.11
C ASN A 331 -0.65 6.01 19.59
N TYR A 332 -0.54 6.26 18.28
CA TYR A 332 -0.99 7.52 17.69
C TYR A 332 -2.48 7.79 17.98
N TYR A 333 -3.29 6.73 17.99
CA TYR A 333 -4.72 6.77 18.35
C TYR A 333 -5.03 6.63 19.85
N GLY A 334 -4.02 6.52 20.71
CA GLY A 334 -4.23 6.29 22.15
C GLY A 334 -4.68 4.86 22.49
N LEU A 335 -4.37 3.89 21.64
CA LEU A 335 -4.63 2.46 21.81
C LEU A 335 -3.33 1.64 21.96
N GLY A 336 -2.21 2.30 22.30
CA GLY A 336 -0.90 1.65 22.38
C GLY A 336 -0.87 0.48 23.38
N ASP A 337 -1.65 0.56 24.46
CA ASP A 337 -1.80 -0.48 25.48
C ASP A 337 -2.60 -1.72 25.03
N ARG A 338 -3.21 -1.68 23.83
CA ARG A 338 -4.02 -2.78 23.27
C ARG A 338 -3.22 -3.74 22.40
N THR A 339 -1.95 -3.45 22.13
CA THR A 339 -1.09 -4.30 21.31
C THR A 339 0.37 -4.25 21.73
N GLU A 340 1.06 -5.38 21.61
CA GLU A 340 2.52 -5.50 21.71
C GLU A 340 3.09 -6.17 20.45
N SER A 341 2.52 -5.81 19.29
CA SER A 341 2.82 -6.41 17.99
C SER A 341 4.06 -5.84 17.32
N GLY A 342 4.76 -4.90 17.95
CA GLY A 342 5.87 -4.15 17.35
C GLY A 342 5.42 -3.46 16.06
N PHE A 343 6.04 -3.83 14.94
CA PHE A 343 5.70 -3.31 13.60
C PHE A 343 4.66 -4.14 12.85
N LYS A 344 4.26 -5.30 13.39
CA LYS A 344 3.23 -6.15 12.76
C LYS A 344 1.86 -5.49 12.94
N PHE A 345 1.16 -5.27 11.83
CA PHE A 345 -0.22 -4.79 11.84
C PHE A 345 -1.17 -5.90 12.29
N VAL A 346 -2.02 -5.61 13.26
CA VAL A 346 -3.03 -6.53 13.80
C VAL A 346 -4.37 -5.82 13.92
N ALA A 347 -5.46 -6.57 13.87
CA ALA A 347 -6.79 -6.02 14.13
C ALA A 347 -6.95 -5.76 15.63
N ILE A 348 -7.27 -4.51 16.00
CA ILE A 348 -7.44 -4.07 17.39
C ILE A 348 -8.88 -3.58 17.55
N LYS A 349 -9.66 -4.28 18.38
CA LYS A 349 -11.00 -3.84 18.76
C LYS A 349 -10.94 -2.60 19.66
N HIS A 350 -11.91 -1.70 19.51
CA HIS A 350 -11.99 -0.49 20.30
C HIS A 350 -13.44 -0.08 20.59
N ASP A 351 -13.63 0.71 21.65
CA ASP A 351 -14.93 1.28 22.01
C ASP A 351 -15.07 2.75 21.54
N ASN A 352 -14.07 3.28 20.82
CA ASN A 352 -14.06 4.65 20.33
C ASN A 352 -14.85 4.79 19.03
N GLN A 353 -16.02 5.45 19.09
CA GLN A 353 -16.91 5.63 17.93
C GLN A 353 -16.30 6.48 16.80
N ASN A 354 -15.25 7.26 17.09
CA ASN A 354 -14.58 8.11 16.11
C ASN A 354 -13.50 7.38 15.31
N LEU A 355 -13.20 6.12 15.64
CA LEU A 355 -12.25 5.25 14.94
C LEU A 355 -12.98 4.16 14.14
N GLY A 356 -12.23 3.44 13.31
CA GLY A 356 -12.73 2.37 12.45
C GLY A 356 -13.18 2.86 11.08
N GLY A 357 -12.78 2.13 10.04
CA GLY A 357 -13.00 2.50 8.64
C GLY A 357 -12.07 3.61 8.15
N VAL A 358 -11.93 3.73 6.83
CA VAL A 358 -11.02 4.66 6.15
C VAL A 358 -11.35 6.14 6.40
N LEU A 359 -12.61 6.42 6.77
CA LEU A 359 -13.06 7.79 7.11
C LEU A 359 -12.44 8.32 8.41
N SER A 360 -11.79 7.48 9.21
CA SER A 360 -11.16 7.91 10.48
C SER A 360 -9.63 7.81 10.48
N GLN A 361 -9.03 7.43 9.35
CA GLN A 361 -7.60 7.16 9.27
C GLN A 361 -6.78 8.45 9.12
N ALA A 362 -5.73 8.55 9.90
CA ALA A 362 -5.04 9.81 10.13
C ALA A 362 -4.22 10.22 8.90
N SER A 363 -3.64 9.25 8.19
CA SER A 363 -2.91 9.52 6.94
C SER A 363 -3.82 10.16 5.89
N ILE A 364 -5.04 9.66 5.71
CA ILE A 364 -6.04 10.23 4.80
C ILE A 364 -6.45 11.63 5.27
N LEU A 365 -6.92 11.76 6.51
CA LEU A 365 -7.46 13.02 7.02
C LEU A 365 -6.41 14.13 7.13
N SER A 366 -5.16 13.75 7.41
CA SER A 366 -4.02 14.67 7.47
C SER A 366 -3.55 15.09 6.08
N GLY A 367 -3.46 14.15 5.12
CA GLY A 367 -3.18 14.46 3.71
C GLY A 367 -4.18 15.43 3.09
N LEU A 368 -5.42 15.41 3.59
CA LEU A 368 -6.50 16.31 3.16
C LEU A 368 -6.61 17.59 4.01
N SER A 369 -5.55 18.00 4.70
CA SER A 369 -5.47 19.26 5.45
C SER A 369 -4.74 20.38 4.67
N ASP A 370 -4.49 21.51 5.31
CA ASP A 370 -3.55 22.54 4.80
C ASP A 370 -2.19 22.53 5.55
N GLY A 371 -1.96 21.54 6.41
CA GLY A 371 -0.76 21.46 7.25
C GLY A 371 -0.92 22.07 8.65
N ARG A 372 -1.79 23.08 8.82
CA ARG A 372 -2.01 23.82 10.06
C ARG A 372 -3.39 23.57 10.65
N GLU A 373 -4.40 23.47 9.80
CA GLU A 373 -5.82 23.36 10.11
C GLU A 373 -6.51 22.31 9.24
N ALA A 374 -7.65 21.82 9.71
CA ALA A 374 -8.48 20.89 8.95
C ALA A 374 -9.08 21.59 7.73
N ASN A 375 -9.25 20.86 6.62
CA ASN A 375 -9.85 21.41 5.41
C ASN A 375 -11.11 20.61 5.01
N PRO A 376 -12.32 21.08 5.40
CA PRO A 376 -13.56 20.36 5.11
C PRO A 376 -13.85 20.24 3.62
N VAL A 377 -13.42 21.21 2.80
CA VAL A 377 -13.62 21.18 1.34
C VAL A 377 -12.82 20.04 0.70
N LYS A 378 -11.54 19.90 1.05
CA LYS A 378 -10.70 18.80 0.55
C LYS A 378 -11.24 17.43 1.00
N ARG A 379 -11.64 17.31 2.27
CA ARG A 379 -12.22 16.07 2.83
C ARG A 379 -13.56 15.72 2.19
N GLY A 380 -14.46 16.68 2.03
CA GLY A 380 -15.76 16.50 1.40
C GLY A 380 -15.64 16.11 -0.07
N ALA A 381 -14.78 16.79 -0.83
CA ALA A 381 -14.53 16.46 -2.23
C ALA A 381 -13.92 15.06 -2.38
N TRP A 382 -13.05 14.64 -1.44
CA TRP A 382 -12.51 13.29 -1.42
C TRP A 382 -13.59 12.25 -1.14
N VAL A 383 -14.47 12.45 -0.15
CA VAL A 383 -15.60 11.53 0.13
C VAL A 383 -16.50 11.41 -1.09
N ALA A 384 -16.91 12.56 -1.66
CA ALA A 384 -17.75 12.64 -2.83
C ALA A 384 -17.18 11.82 -4.02
N ARG A 385 -15.87 11.99 -4.30
CA ARG A 385 -15.20 11.30 -5.42
C ARG A 385 -14.92 9.83 -5.13
N LYS A 386 -14.37 9.51 -3.96
CA LYS A 386 -13.73 8.21 -3.66
C LYS A 386 -14.60 7.22 -2.90
N ILE A 387 -15.59 7.71 -2.16
CA ILE A 387 -16.43 6.89 -1.26
C ILE A 387 -17.85 6.74 -1.79
N VAL A 388 -18.42 7.78 -2.40
CA VAL A 388 -19.79 7.72 -2.95
C VAL A 388 -19.86 7.89 -4.46
N ALA A 389 -18.75 8.15 -5.16
CA ALA A 389 -18.72 8.31 -6.63
C ALA A 389 -19.71 9.37 -7.19
N GLU A 390 -19.93 10.45 -6.42
CA GLU A 390 -20.68 11.65 -6.82
C GLU A 390 -19.69 12.83 -6.90
N PRO A 391 -18.76 12.85 -7.88
CA PRO A 391 -17.73 13.89 -7.95
C PRO A 391 -18.37 15.27 -8.11
N PRO A 392 -17.91 16.30 -7.36
CA PRO A 392 -18.43 17.65 -7.55
C PRO A 392 -18.01 18.20 -8.91
N GLU A 393 -18.80 19.14 -9.45
CA GLU A 393 -18.46 19.90 -10.66
C GLU A 393 -17.04 20.50 -10.54
N PRO A 394 -16.25 20.53 -11.62
CA PRO A 394 -14.94 21.19 -11.59
C PRO A 394 -15.11 22.66 -11.20
N PRO A 395 -14.17 23.23 -10.41
CA PRO A 395 -14.23 24.63 -10.06
C PRO A 395 -14.12 25.50 -11.32
N PRO A 396 -14.77 26.68 -11.37
CA PRO A 396 -14.59 27.60 -12.48
C PRO A 396 -13.12 28.07 -12.56
N PRO A 397 -12.61 28.45 -13.75
CA PRO A 397 -11.20 28.83 -13.92
C PRO A 397 -10.76 30.01 -13.05
N ASN A 398 -11.68 30.90 -12.65
CA ASN A 398 -11.41 32.13 -11.93
C ASN A 398 -11.99 32.11 -10.49
N VAL A 399 -11.80 31.01 -9.73
CA VAL A 399 -12.15 31.04 -8.30
C VAL A 399 -11.21 32.03 -7.59
N PRO A 400 -11.73 33.08 -6.95
CA PRO A 400 -10.90 34.04 -6.22
C PRO A 400 -10.25 33.37 -5.02
N GLU A 401 -9.05 33.82 -4.66
CA GLU A 401 -8.41 33.41 -3.40
C GLU A 401 -9.25 33.84 -2.19
N LEU A 402 -9.03 33.16 -1.06
CA LEU A 402 -9.69 33.54 0.19
C LEU A 402 -9.25 34.94 0.61
N ASP A 403 -10.23 35.79 0.92
CA ASP A 403 -10.04 37.18 1.33
C ASP A 403 -8.90 37.34 2.35
N GLU A 404 -7.96 38.23 2.03
CA GLU A 404 -6.77 38.54 2.81
C GLU A 404 -7.14 39.18 4.15
N ASP A 405 -8.23 39.96 4.19
CA ASP A 405 -8.71 40.63 5.40
C ASP A 405 -9.23 39.63 6.44
N THR A 406 -9.49 38.39 6.03
CA THR A 406 -9.99 37.31 6.90
C THR A 406 -8.89 36.45 7.52
N LYS A 407 -7.60 36.79 7.33
CA LYS A 407 -6.46 36.02 7.89
C LYS A 407 -6.46 35.85 9.41
N HIS A 408 -7.17 36.71 10.13
CA HIS A 408 -7.34 36.63 11.58
C HIS A 408 -8.38 35.58 12.01
N LEU A 409 -9.18 35.08 11.07
CA LEU A 409 -10.17 34.02 11.27
C LEU A 409 -9.55 32.64 11.00
N SER A 410 -10.16 31.61 11.57
CA SER A 410 -9.82 30.22 11.22
C SER A 410 -10.12 29.91 9.75
N LEU A 411 -9.41 28.96 9.15
CA LEU A 411 -9.68 28.49 7.78
C LEU A 411 -11.15 28.12 7.60
N ARG A 412 -11.78 27.53 8.63
CA ARG A 412 -13.22 27.25 8.67
C ARG A 412 -14.05 28.52 8.41
N GLU A 413 -13.88 29.54 9.24
CA GLU A 413 -14.66 30.78 9.14
C GLU A 413 -14.43 31.49 7.80
N ARG A 414 -13.19 31.40 7.28
CA ARG A 414 -12.84 31.92 5.94
C ARG A 414 -13.57 31.16 4.84
N LEU A 415 -13.55 29.82 4.89
CA LEU A 415 -14.26 28.95 3.94
C LEU A 415 -15.78 29.13 4.04
N GLU A 416 -16.31 29.33 5.24
CA GLU A 416 -17.72 29.60 5.47
C GLU A 416 -18.18 30.92 4.86
N ARG A 417 -17.37 31.99 4.98
CA ARG A 417 -17.63 33.25 4.28
C ARG A 417 -17.55 33.08 2.76
N HIS A 418 -16.57 32.31 2.27
CA HIS A 418 -16.37 32.08 0.84
C HIS A 418 -17.51 31.27 0.20
N ARG A 419 -17.93 30.15 0.81
CA ARG A 419 -18.99 29.29 0.26
C ARG A 419 -20.35 29.97 0.16
N ASN A 420 -20.58 30.98 1.02
CA ASN A 420 -21.84 31.73 1.07
C ASN A 420 -21.90 32.86 0.03
N GLN A 421 -20.85 33.07 -0.78
CA GLN A 421 -20.86 34.05 -1.86
C GLN A 421 -21.74 33.60 -3.04
N PRO A 422 -22.47 34.52 -3.70
CA PRO A 422 -23.23 34.22 -4.91
C PRO A 422 -22.31 33.70 -6.03
N GLY A 423 -22.41 32.41 -6.33
CA GLY A 423 -21.57 31.71 -7.33
C GLY A 423 -20.81 30.51 -6.78
N CYS A 424 -20.43 30.53 -5.50
CA CYS A 424 -19.70 29.42 -4.86
C CYS A 424 -20.65 28.33 -4.33
N ALA A 425 -21.84 28.71 -3.86
CA ALA A 425 -22.81 27.80 -3.24
C ALA A 425 -23.21 26.60 -4.14
N LYS A 426 -23.24 26.77 -5.46
CA LYS A 426 -23.63 25.71 -6.40
C LYS A 426 -22.65 24.53 -6.34
N CYS A 427 -21.35 24.79 -6.48
CA CYS A 427 -20.32 23.73 -6.40
C CYS A 427 -20.18 23.19 -4.97
N HIS A 428 -20.27 24.06 -3.96
CA HIS A 428 -20.15 23.66 -2.55
C HIS A 428 -21.30 22.76 -2.07
N SER A 429 -22.48 22.83 -2.69
CA SER A 429 -23.61 21.93 -2.36
C SER A 429 -23.30 20.44 -2.55
N GLY A 430 -22.35 20.10 -3.43
CA GLY A 430 -21.87 18.74 -3.64
C GLY A 430 -20.64 18.36 -2.81
N ILE A 431 -20.12 19.27 -1.98
CA ILE A 431 -18.84 19.11 -1.25
C ILE A 431 -19.06 19.24 0.25
N ASP A 432 -19.58 20.38 0.67
CA ASP A 432 -19.65 20.77 2.08
C ASP A 432 -20.48 19.81 2.91
N PRO A 433 -21.62 19.26 2.41
CA PRO A 433 -22.38 18.30 3.18
C PRO A 433 -21.55 17.09 3.62
N TRP A 434 -20.63 16.66 2.78
CA TRP A 434 -19.72 15.54 3.04
C TRP A 434 -18.51 15.96 3.88
N GLY A 435 -18.10 17.22 3.82
CA GLY A 435 -16.89 17.74 4.45
C GLY A 435 -17.05 18.20 5.90
N VAL A 436 -18.14 18.89 6.21
CA VAL A 436 -18.41 19.49 7.53
C VAL A 436 -18.36 18.47 8.69
N PRO A 437 -18.86 17.23 8.54
CA PRO A 437 -18.77 16.23 9.62
C PRO A 437 -17.34 15.91 10.08
N PHE A 438 -16.33 16.20 9.25
CA PHE A 438 -14.92 15.97 9.56
C PHE A 438 -14.23 17.14 10.28
N GLU A 439 -14.92 18.26 10.53
CA GLU A 439 -14.31 19.40 11.22
C GLU A 439 -13.89 19.08 12.66
N ALA A 440 -14.47 18.04 13.26
CA ALA A 440 -14.05 17.51 14.55
C ALA A 440 -12.67 16.81 14.49
N PHE A 441 -12.04 16.64 13.31
CA PHE A 441 -10.66 16.14 13.20
C PHE A 441 -9.70 17.26 12.84
N ASP A 442 -8.51 17.23 13.44
CA ASP A 442 -7.47 18.21 13.17
C ASP A 442 -6.62 17.91 11.94
N ALA A 443 -5.62 18.76 11.67
CA ALA A 443 -4.72 18.55 10.53
C ALA A 443 -3.79 17.34 10.72
N GLY A 444 -3.57 16.87 11.96
CA GLY A 444 -2.88 15.62 12.25
C GLY A 444 -3.77 14.37 12.06
N GLY A 445 -5.04 14.55 11.69
CA GLY A 445 -6.00 13.47 11.49
C GLY A 445 -6.52 12.86 12.79
N LEU A 446 -6.37 13.53 13.93
CA LEU A 446 -6.90 13.09 15.22
C LEU A 446 -8.21 13.80 15.54
N PHE A 447 -9.12 13.07 16.19
CA PHE A 447 -10.38 13.63 16.68
C PHE A 447 -10.13 14.59 17.86
N LYS A 448 -10.68 15.80 17.77
CA LYS A 448 -10.69 16.82 18.81
C LYS A 448 -12.07 16.87 19.45
N ASN A 449 -12.14 16.58 20.75
CA ASN A 449 -13.37 16.77 21.53
C ASN A 449 -13.56 18.25 21.90
N ASP A 450 -13.69 19.12 20.90
CA ASP A 450 -13.97 20.55 21.10
C ASP A 450 -15.47 20.81 20.91
N LYS A 451 -16.16 21.11 22.02
CA LYS A 451 -17.60 21.41 22.03
C LYS A 451 -17.97 22.66 21.23
N LYS A 452 -16.99 23.47 20.81
CA LYS A 452 -17.22 24.67 19.98
C LYS A 452 -17.32 24.35 18.48
N VAL A 453 -16.90 23.16 18.05
CA VAL A 453 -16.96 22.75 16.64
C VAL A 453 -18.35 22.21 16.34
N ASP A 454 -19.14 22.95 15.57
CA ASP A 454 -20.37 22.42 14.99
C ASP A 454 -20.02 21.58 13.76
N ALA A 455 -20.23 20.26 13.87
CA ALA A 455 -20.00 19.28 12.81
C ALA A 455 -21.32 18.79 12.17
N ARG A 456 -22.46 19.45 12.48
CA ARG A 456 -23.74 19.12 11.88
C ARG A 456 -23.77 19.48 10.41
N SER A 457 -24.42 18.63 9.63
CA SER A 457 -24.50 18.77 8.18
C SER A 457 -25.82 18.20 7.66
N THR A 458 -26.37 18.86 6.64
CA THR A 458 -27.54 18.36 5.88
C THR A 458 -27.05 17.80 4.56
N LEU A 459 -27.17 16.49 4.38
CA LEU A 459 -26.73 15.74 3.21
C LEU A 459 -27.59 16.05 1.97
N PRO A 460 -27.14 15.72 0.73
CA PRO A 460 -27.88 16.03 -0.48
C PRO A 460 -29.30 15.47 -0.54
N ASP A 461 -29.58 14.37 0.18
CA ASP A 461 -30.92 13.79 0.32
C ASP A 461 -31.72 14.33 1.51
N LYS A 462 -31.26 15.43 2.10
CA LYS A 462 -31.84 16.10 3.26
C LYS A 462 -31.72 15.32 4.57
N THR A 463 -30.96 14.22 4.61
CA THR A 463 -30.61 13.57 5.89
C THR A 463 -29.72 14.49 6.71
N GLU A 464 -30.06 14.72 7.97
CA GLU A 464 -29.18 15.42 8.91
C GLU A 464 -28.23 14.43 9.58
N VAL A 465 -26.95 14.81 9.67
CA VAL A 465 -25.93 14.09 10.43
C VAL A 465 -25.23 15.07 11.37
N ALA A 466 -25.07 14.70 12.63
CA ALA A 466 -24.47 15.58 13.65
C ALA A 466 -22.96 15.38 13.83
N SER A 467 -22.39 14.32 13.24
CA SER A 467 -20.98 13.96 13.40
C SER A 467 -20.48 13.04 12.29
N VAL A 468 -19.16 12.86 12.22
CA VAL A 468 -18.54 11.82 11.38
C VAL A 468 -19.10 10.42 11.69
N ASN A 469 -19.45 10.13 12.95
CA ASN A 469 -19.93 8.82 13.34
C ASN A 469 -21.34 8.57 12.76
N GLU A 470 -22.21 9.58 12.80
CA GLU A 470 -23.50 9.50 12.13
C GLU A 470 -23.37 9.43 10.60
N LEU A 471 -22.38 10.12 10.03
CA LEU A 471 -22.06 10.01 8.59
C LEU A 471 -21.60 8.58 8.23
N LYS A 472 -20.74 7.96 9.04
CA LYS A 472 -20.30 6.57 8.88
C LYS A 472 -21.49 5.60 8.95
N GLN A 473 -22.38 5.79 9.92
CA GLN A 473 -23.61 4.99 10.06
C GLN A 473 -24.55 5.17 8.88
N TYR A 474 -24.68 6.40 8.37
CA TYR A 474 -25.46 6.71 7.18
C TYR A 474 -24.92 5.95 5.96
N PHE A 475 -23.61 5.97 5.73
CA PHE A 475 -22.98 5.19 4.66
C PHE A 475 -23.16 3.68 4.85
N ALA A 476 -22.92 3.17 6.05
CA ALA A 476 -23.02 1.73 6.34
C ALA A 476 -24.45 1.17 6.23
N ARG A 477 -25.49 2.01 6.47
CA ARG A 477 -26.89 1.55 6.56
C ARG A 477 -27.77 2.02 5.41
N LYS A 478 -27.70 3.30 5.03
CA LYS A 478 -28.61 3.92 4.06
C LYS A 478 -28.01 4.03 2.65
N ARG A 479 -26.69 4.18 2.53
CA ARG A 479 -25.98 4.37 1.24
C ARG A 479 -25.00 3.24 0.90
N ILE A 480 -25.14 2.07 1.50
CA ILE A 480 -24.16 0.99 1.30
C ILE A 480 -24.04 0.56 -0.16
N ASP A 481 -25.15 0.54 -0.90
CA ASP A 481 -25.17 0.22 -2.33
C ASP A 481 -24.35 1.25 -3.15
N GLN A 482 -24.39 2.53 -2.76
CA GLN A 482 -23.61 3.60 -3.39
C GLN A 482 -22.12 3.49 -3.06
N VAL A 483 -21.79 3.12 -1.82
CA VAL A 483 -20.40 2.84 -1.40
C VAL A 483 -19.85 1.62 -2.15
N ALA A 484 -20.66 0.58 -2.32
CA ALA A 484 -20.32 -0.60 -3.12
C ALA A 484 -20.06 -0.24 -4.58
N PHE A 485 -20.96 0.52 -5.19
CA PHE A 485 -20.75 1.01 -6.55
C PHE A 485 -19.46 1.84 -6.68
N SER A 486 -19.20 2.74 -5.73
CA SER A 486 -17.98 3.56 -5.75
C SER A 486 -16.71 2.72 -5.64
N PHE A 487 -16.67 1.76 -4.70
CA PHE A 487 -15.56 0.82 -4.55
C PHE A 487 -15.36 -0.01 -5.81
N MET A 488 -16.44 -0.60 -6.34
CA MET A 488 -16.41 -1.42 -7.55
C MET A 488 -15.95 -0.64 -8.78
N LYS A 489 -16.36 0.63 -8.92
CA LYS A 489 -15.92 1.51 -10.00
C LYS A 489 -14.39 1.68 -9.99
N HIS A 490 -13.81 1.99 -8.83
CA HIS A 490 -12.37 2.17 -8.71
C HIS A 490 -11.61 0.85 -8.85
N LEU A 491 -12.13 -0.24 -8.27
CA LEU A 491 -11.54 -1.57 -8.37
C LEU A 491 -11.52 -2.06 -9.82
N THR A 492 -12.62 -1.88 -10.56
CA THR A 492 -12.73 -2.32 -11.95
C THR A 492 -11.80 -1.50 -12.84
N ALA A 493 -11.77 -0.17 -12.69
CA ALA A 493 -10.84 0.69 -13.45
C ALA A 493 -9.37 0.28 -13.23
N TYR A 494 -9.00 -0.05 -11.99
CA TYR A 494 -7.68 -0.58 -11.67
C TYR A 494 -7.44 -1.96 -12.33
N ALA A 495 -8.41 -2.87 -12.23
CA ALA A 495 -8.30 -4.23 -12.75
C ALA A 495 -8.11 -4.29 -14.27
N ILE A 496 -8.74 -3.37 -15.01
CA ILE A 496 -8.65 -3.32 -16.47
C ILE A 496 -7.62 -2.30 -16.99
N GLY A 497 -7.03 -1.49 -16.11
CA GLY A 497 -5.98 -0.53 -16.45
C GLY A 497 -6.45 0.70 -17.26
N ARG A 498 -7.75 1.02 -17.26
CA ARG A 498 -8.32 2.18 -17.97
C ARG A 498 -9.59 2.69 -17.30
N ASP A 499 -10.05 3.88 -17.73
CA ASP A 499 -11.35 4.40 -17.35
C ASP A 499 -12.49 3.53 -17.92
N LEU A 500 -13.58 3.47 -17.15
CA LEU A 500 -14.80 2.78 -17.56
C LEU A 500 -15.59 3.64 -18.54
N THR A 501 -16.11 3.01 -19.59
CA THR A 501 -17.08 3.62 -20.50
C THR A 501 -18.43 3.80 -19.82
N TYR A 502 -19.32 4.59 -20.43
CA TYR A 502 -20.67 4.81 -19.92
C TYR A 502 -21.45 3.49 -19.69
N ASN A 503 -21.41 2.57 -20.67
CA ASN A 503 -22.13 1.31 -20.59
C ASN A 503 -21.59 0.40 -19.47
N GLU A 504 -20.27 0.42 -19.24
CA GLU A 504 -19.63 -0.34 -18.16
C GLU A 504 -20.00 0.21 -16.78
N ILE A 505 -20.12 1.54 -16.67
CA ILE A 505 -20.61 2.20 -15.46
C ILE A 505 -22.05 1.81 -15.15
N GLU A 506 -22.94 1.86 -16.16
CA GLU A 506 -24.34 1.44 -15.97
C GLU A 506 -24.43 -0.06 -15.66
N PHE A 507 -23.63 -0.91 -16.31
CA PHE A 507 -23.54 -2.33 -15.97
C PHE A 507 -23.14 -2.53 -14.50
N LEU A 508 -22.10 -1.86 -14.01
CA LEU A 508 -21.70 -1.95 -12.61
C LEU A 508 -22.83 -1.51 -11.67
N LYS A 509 -23.51 -0.42 -11.99
CA LYS A 509 -24.59 0.13 -11.18
C LYS A 509 -25.79 -0.82 -11.09
N GLU A 510 -26.17 -1.45 -12.21
CA GLU A 510 -27.30 -2.37 -12.27
C GLU A 510 -26.97 -3.75 -11.69
N LYS A 511 -25.75 -4.24 -11.90
CA LYS A 511 -25.38 -5.63 -11.59
C LYS A 511 -24.68 -5.81 -10.25
N SER A 512 -23.91 -4.82 -9.77
CA SER A 512 -23.25 -4.96 -8.48
C SER A 512 -24.23 -5.05 -7.31
N VAL A 513 -25.46 -4.52 -7.44
CA VAL A 513 -26.50 -4.61 -6.41
C VAL A 513 -26.92 -6.05 -6.11
N GLU A 514 -26.70 -6.99 -7.04
CA GLU A 514 -26.95 -8.42 -6.82
C GLU A 514 -26.10 -8.97 -5.66
N LEU A 515 -24.91 -8.38 -5.41
CA LEU A 515 -24.01 -8.75 -4.29
C LEU A 515 -24.53 -8.31 -2.91
N LYS A 516 -25.61 -7.53 -2.86
CA LYS A 516 -26.24 -7.09 -1.60
C LYS A 516 -26.71 -8.27 -0.76
N ALA A 517 -27.17 -9.34 -1.40
CA ALA A 517 -27.60 -10.57 -0.73
C ALA A 517 -26.46 -11.24 0.05
N GLN A 518 -25.21 -11.03 -0.38
CA GLN A 518 -23.98 -11.49 0.28
C GLN A 518 -23.30 -10.36 1.09
N GLU A 519 -24.02 -9.29 1.40
CA GLU A 519 -23.54 -8.13 2.15
C GLU A 519 -22.32 -7.42 1.53
N TYR A 520 -22.15 -7.49 0.20
CA TYR A 520 -21.00 -6.93 -0.51
C TYR A 520 -19.67 -7.41 0.09
N ARG A 521 -19.49 -8.72 0.24
CA ARG A 521 -18.24 -9.32 0.69
C ARG A 521 -17.08 -8.97 -0.23
N MET A 522 -15.93 -8.66 0.36
CA MET A 522 -14.76 -8.14 -0.36
C MET A 522 -14.28 -9.08 -1.48
N GLN A 523 -14.23 -10.39 -1.24
CA GLN A 523 -13.79 -11.32 -2.28
C GLN A 523 -14.86 -11.56 -3.34
N ASP A 524 -16.14 -11.46 -3.00
CA ASP A 524 -17.23 -11.57 -3.99
C ASP A 524 -17.23 -10.39 -4.96
N MET A 525 -16.90 -9.20 -4.48
CA MET A 525 -16.65 -8.02 -5.33
C MET A 525 -15.47 -8.23 -6.29
N ILE A 526 -14.36 -8.81 -5.83
CA ILE A 526 -13.22 -9.17 -6.70
C ILE A 526 -13.65 -10.21 -7.75
N ARG A 527 -14.34 -11.27 -7.34
CA ARG A 527 -14.85 -12.30 -8.24
C ARG A 527 -15.81 -11.71 -9.27
N PHE A 528 -16.66 -10.77 -8.87
CA PHE A 528 -17.58 -10.08 -9.77
C PHE A 528 -16.81 -9.31 -10.85
N VAL A 529 -15.77 -8.55 -10.49
CA VAL A 529 -14.92 -7.84 -11.46
C VAL A 529 -14.27 -8.83 -12.42
N VAL A 530 -13.59 -9.84 -11.90
CA VAL A 530 -12.83 -10.82 -12.70
C VAL A 530 -13.73 -11.62 -13.64
N LYS A 531 -14.98 -11.90 -13.25
CA LYS A 531 -15.95 -12.65 -14.06
C LYS A 531 -16.80 -11.77 -14.98
N SER A 532 -16.61 -10.46 -14.95
CA SER A 532 -17.36 -9.54 -15.80
C SER A 532 -16.85 -9.53 -17.23
N PRO A 533 -17.70 -9.22 -18.23
CA PRO A 533 -17.24 -9.02 -19.62
C PRO A 533 -16.13 -7.97 -19.73
N MET A 534 -16.17 -6.91 -18.90
CA MET A 534 -15.15 -5.86 -18.86
C MET A 534 -13.73 -6.38 -18.58
N PHE A 535 -13.64 -7.48 -17.84
CA PHE A 535 -12.36 -8.10 -17.50
C PHE A 535 -12.01 -9.24 -18.46
N LEU A 536 -13.01 -10.05 -18.86
CA LEU A 536 -12.82 -11.26 -19.66
C LEU A 536 -12.76 -11.02 -21.18
N GLU A 537 -13.10 -9.82 -21.65
CA GLU A 537 -13.10 -9.46 -23.06
C GLU A 537 -12.08 -8.34 -23.35
N LYS A 538 -11.56 -8.32 -24.59
CA LYS A 538 -10.67 -7.30 -25.15
C LYS A 538 -11.34 -6.49 -26.26
#